data_AF-A0A4Q8QB88-F1
#
_entry.id   AF-A0A4Q8QB88-F1
#
_cell.length_a   1.000
_cell.length_b   1.000
_cell.length_c   1.000
_cell.angle_alpha   90.00
_cell.angle_beta   90.00
_cell.angle_gamma   90.00
#
_symmetry.space_group_name_H-M   'P 1'
#
loop_
_entity.id
_entity.type
_entity.pdbx_description
1 polymer ?
#
loop_
_entity_poly.entity_id
_entity_poly.type
_entity_poly.pdbx_seq_one_letter_code
_entity_poly.pdbx_strand_id
1 'polypeptide(L)'
;MRIFLLLLCISFGGFTSTKAQTDLKKGVVLDSIRVSGTTDETFALYLPSSYDPQGLSPIVFIFEPAARGAIGIQPFIATSEKRGHILVCSNNSRNAPYERNFKIANALFNHIFTHFSIKEDEMYVSGFSGGARLAAAIATLTDQFAGVIGCGAGFSGVPGHTPSIQKYAYVGLCGDRDMNYKEMVKNKEFLSLMELKSTLITYDGEHQWPPSEQIERAFDWLYLQKVITTRPLTKVAVRPYYQADVKILEALSQGENKLLLAEQYERMLEDYAGLLPLDSLETVQKELLSSPVHKKQLASLEGALQTERKLIGKLVKQLQTDLENPNKVNFGWWEKEVAKLTRIAKDGDEETQKMVFRVKFDLFVRAYSRKNAFLHQTNQEQAALVDHFITLFYPKSK
;
A
#
# COMPACT_ATOMS: atom_id res chain seq x y z
N MET A 1 8.28 1.49 53.43
CA MET A 1 8.65 2.87 53.81
C MET A 1 9.47 3.43 52.64
N ARG A 2 9.04 4.37 51.79
CA ARG A 2 8.04 5.45 51.88
C ARG A 2 7.21 5.47 50.60
N ILE A 3 5.89 5.63 50.78
CA ILE A 3 4.90 5.85 49.72
C ILE A 3 4.82 7.37 49.52
N PHE A 4 4.98 7.85 48.28
CA PHE A 4 4.67 9.23 47.93
C PHE A 4 3.25 9.27 47.35
N LEU A 5 2.29 9.69 48.18
CA LEU A 5 0.97 10.15 47.74
C LEU A 5 1.13 11.55 47.15
N LEU A 6 0.73 11.74 45.89
CA LEU A 6 0.50 13.06 45.31
C LEU A 6 -1.01 13.30 45.28
N LEU A 7 -1.47 14.24 46.12
CA LEU A 7 -2.83 14.76 46.15
C LEU A 7 -3.06 15.66 44.92
N LEU A 8 -3.95 15.24 44.02
CA LEU A 8 -4.45 16.07 42.93
C LEU A 8 -5.64 16.90 43.46
N CYS A 9 -5.47 18.21 43.64
CA CYS A 9 -6.58 19.13 43.86
C CYS A 9 -7.37 19.28 42.55
N ILE A 10 -8.62 18.82 42.54
CA ILE A 10 -9.57 19.03 41.47
C ILE A 10 -10.15 20.45 41.65
N SER A 11 -9.66 21.41 40.88
CA SER A 11 -10.37 22.66 40.64
C SER A 11 -11.24 22.50 39.39
N PHE A 12 -12.55 22.34 39.60
CA PHE A 12 -13.57 22.47 38.56
C PHE A 12 -13.63 23.94 38.09
N GLY A 13 -12.79 24.28 37.13
CA GLY A 13 -12.91 25.49 36.33
C GLY A 13 -13.37 25.10 34.94
N GLY A 14 -14.66 25.32 34.65
CA GLY A 14 -15.23 25.14 33.32
C GLY A 14 -14.61 26.14 32.34
N PHE A 15 -13.50 25.76 31.72
CA PHE A 15 -13.04 26.38 30.48
C PHE A 15 -13.73 25.66 29.33
N THR A 16 -14.85 26.21 28.87
CA THR A 16 -15.25 26.01 27.48
C THR A 16 -14.24 26.75 26.62
N SER A 17 -13.10 26.12 26.34
CA SER A 17 -12.30 26.49 25.18
C SER A 17 -13.14 26.14 23.96
N THR A 18 -13.96 27.09 23.51
CA THR A 18 -14.32 27.21 22.10
C THR A 18 -13.01 27.42 21.37
N LYS A 19 -12.28 26.33 21.08
CA LYS A 19 -11.23 26.35 20.07
C LYS A 19 -11.90 26.94 18.84
N ALA A 20 -11.33 28.02 18.31
CA ALA A 20 -11.63 28.47 16.97
C ALA A 20 -11.23 27.34 16.02
N GLN A 21 -12.15 26.38 15.84
CA GLN A 21 -12.13 25.47 14.73
C GLN A 21 -12.42 26.39 13.55
N THR A 22 -11.36 26.92 12.93
CA THR A 22 -11.44 27.43 11.56
C THR A 22 -12.35 26.48 10.80
N ASP A 23 -13.44 26.97 10.20
CA ASP A 23 -14.41 26.15 9.47
C ASP A 23 -13.69 25.40 8.35
N LEU A 24 -13.18 24.21 8.68
CA LEU A 24 -12.49 23.34 7.74
C LEU A 24 -13.54 22.86 6.76
N LYS A 25 -13.40 23.28 5.50
CA LYS A 25 -14.35 22.95 4.45
C LYS A 25 -14.38 21.43 4.22
N LYS A 26 -15.57 20.86 4.26
CA LYS A 26 -15.84 19.45 3.96
C LYS A 26 -15.92 19.21 2.44
N GLY A 27 -15.74 17.97 2.01
CA GLY A 27 -15.92 17.53 0.63
C GLY A 27 -14.84 18.04 -0.34
N VAL A 28 -13.76 18.65 0.15
CA VAL A 28 -12.66 19.18 -0.65
C VAL A 28 -11.31 18.81 -0.04
N VAL A 29 -10.27 18.71 -0.86
CA VAL A 29 -8.90 18.54 -0.38
C VAL A 29 -8.38 19.88 0.11
N LEU A 30 -8.10 19.96 1.42
CA LEU A 30 -7.42 21.08 2.06
C LEU A 30 -5.93 20.73 2.15
N ASP A 31 -5.09 21.36 1.34
CA ASP A 31 -3.66 21.09 1.34
C ASP A 31 -2.88 22.13 2.17
N SER A 32 -1.67 21.75 2.59
CA SER A 32 -0.72 22.60 3.30
C SER A 32 -1.22 23.15 4.65
N ILE A 33 -2.05 22.38 5.37
CA ILE A 33 -2.43 22.70 6.75
C ILE A 33 -1.20 22.53 7.65
N ARG A 34 -0.89 23.54 8.47
CA ARG A 34 0.29 23.51 9.35
C ARG A 34 0.11 22.53 10.51
N VAL A 35 1.16 21.74 10.78
CA VAL A 35 1.25 20.89 11.97
C VAL A 35 1.67 21.74 13.16
N SER A 36 0.85 21.73 14.21
CA SER A 36 1.11 22.51 15.44
C SER A 36 2.43 22.10 16.10
N GLY A 37 3.19 23.09 16.57
CA GLY A 37 4.48 22.85 17.25
C GLY A 37 5.64 22.54 16.30
N THR A 38 5.45 22.65 14.99
CA THR A 38 6.51 22.51 13.98
C THR A 38 6.76 23.83 13.26
N THR A 39 7.95 23.97 12.66
CA THR A 39 8.34 25.17 11.91
C THR A 39 7.78 25.20 10.50
N ASP A 40 7.75 24.05 9.82
CA ASP A 40 7.57 23.92 8.37
C ASP A 40 6.86 22.62 7.96
N GLU A 41 6.31 21.87 8.92
CA GLU A 41 5.56 20.66 8.59
C GLU A 41 4.10 20.98 8.27
N THR A 42 3.61 20.39 7.18
CA THR A 42 2.23 20.52 6.73
C THR A 42 1.65 19.18 6.30
N PHE A 43 0.34 19.13 6.14
CA PHE A 43 -0.38 17.97 5.65
C PHE A 43 -1.56 18.37 4.77
N ALA A 44 -1.98 17.43 3.95
CA ALA A 44 -3.26 17.46 3.27
C ALA A 44 -4.33 16.78 4.13
N LEU A 45 -5.54 17.35 4.12
CA LEU A 45 -6.70 16.90 4.86
C LEU A 45 -7.89 16.78 3.92
N TYR A 46 -8.68 15.73 4.10
CA TYR A 46 -10.03 15.64 3.56
C TYR A 46 -11.00 15.28 4.67
N LEU A 47 -12.01 16.12 4.85
CA LEU A 47 -13.15 15.84 5.73
C LEU A 47 -14.33 15.46 4.85
N PRO A 48 -14.90 14.26 5.01
CA PRO A 48 -16.03 13.85 4.19
C PRO A 48 -17.24 14.73 4.46
N SER A 49 -18.19 14.77 3.52
CA SER A 49 -19.43 15.55 3.67
C SER A 49 -20.21 15.17 4.95
N SER A 50 -20.09 13.93 5.38
CA SER A 50 -20.70 13.36 6.58
C SER A 50 -19.97 13.67 7.90
N TYR A 51 -18.80 14.32 7.87
CA TYR A 51 -18.02 14.61 9.08
C TYR A 51 -18.81 15.42 10.10
N ASP A 52 -18.82 14.98 11.37
CA ASP A 52 -19.43 15.66 12.50
C ASP A 52 -18.36 15.99 13.56
N PRO A 53 -18.07 17.28 13.84
CA PRO A 53 -17.08 17.66 14.84
C PRO A 53 -17.46 17.29 16.29
N GLN A 54 -18.72 16.92 16.56
CA GLN A 54 -19.17 16.47 17.88
C GLN A 54 -19.06 14.95 18.05
N GLY A 55 -18.79 14.20 16.97
CA GLY A 55 -18.75 12.75 16.96
C GLY A 55 -17.33 12.17 16.90
N LEU A 56 -17.20 10.89 17.25
CA LEU A 56 -15.99 10.12 16.96
C LEU A 56 -15.93 9.83 15.46
N SER A 57 -14.79 10.13 14.83
CA SER A 57 -14.59 9.93 13.40
C SER A 57 -13.56 8.84 13.11
N PRO A 58 -13.82 7.93 12.15
CA PRO A 58 -12.80 7.01 11.68
C PRO A 58 -11.78 7.76 10.81
N ILE A 59 -10.55 7.25 10.68
CA ILE A 59 -9.45 8.00 10.06
C ILE A 59 -8.49 7.10 9.29
N VAL A 60 -7.90 7.66 8.23
CA VAL A 60 -6.82 7.05 7.46
C VAL A 60 -5.63 7.99 7.44
N PHE A 61 -4.51 7.55 8.02
CA PHE A 61 -3.22 8.22 7.87
C PHE A 61 -2.50 7.67 6.65
N ILE A 62 -2.12 8.54 5.72
CA ILE A 62 -1.58 8.17 4.41
C ILE A 62 -0.16 8.70 4.28
N PHE A 63 0.75 7.87 3.76
CA PHE A 63 2.14 8.24 3.50
C PHE A 63 2.47 8.12 2.00
N GLU A 64 2.75 9.27 1.38
CA GLU A 64 3.13 9.36 -0.03
C GLU A 64 4.66 9.38 -0.18
N PRO A 65 5.25 8.56 -1.06
CA PRO A 65 6.70 8.35 -1.12
C PRO A 65 7.52 9.60 -1.50
N ALA A 66 6.90 10.64 -2.05
CA ALA A 66 7.54 11.89 -2.46
C ALA A 66 6.99 13.12 -1.70
N ALA A 67 6.31 12.93 -0.56
CA ALA A 67 5.74 14.01 0.26
C ALA A 67 4.65 14.85 -0.43
N ARG A 68 3.88 14.24 -1.34
CA ARG A 68 2.80 14.93 -2.08
C ARG A 68 1.44 14.58 -1.48
N GLY A 69 1.11 15.17 -0.35
CA GLY A 69 -0.06 14.80 0.45
C GLY A 69 -1.38 14.86 -0.32
N ALA A 70 -1.59 15.93 -1.12
CA ALA A 70 -2.77 16.07 -1.95
C ALA A 70 -2.92 14.95 -3.00
N ILE A 71 -1.81 14.39 -3.51
CA ILE A 71 -1.82 13.24 -4.43
C ILE A 71 -2.15 11.96 -3.68
N GLY A 72 -1.53 11.74 -2.52
CA GLY A 72 -1.76 10.54 -1.70
C GLY A 72 -3.21 10.38 -1.23
N ILE A 73 -3.93 11.48 -1.02
CA ILE A 73 -5.35 11.46 -0.62
C ILE A 73 -6.28 11.03 -1.76
N GLN A 74 -5.98 11.37 -3.03
CA GLN A 74 -6.93 11.22 -4.14
C GLN A 74 -7.58 9.83 -4.23
N PRO A 75 -6.83 8.71 -4.17
CA PRO A 75 -7.42 7.38 -4.31
C PRO A 75 -8.49 7.06 -3.25
N PHE A 76 -8.41 7.70 -2.08
CA PHE A 76 -9.22 7.40 -0.90
C PHE A 76 -10.50 8.25 -0.81
N ILE A 77 -10.65 9.30 -1.61
CA ILE A 77 -11.76 10.27 -1.50
C ILE A 77 -13.13 9.56 -1.61
N ALA A 78 -13.32 8.73 -2.63
CA ALA A 78 -14.59 8.02 -2.82
C ALA A 78 -14.94 7.14 -1.61
N THR A 79 -13.95 6.45 -1.04
CA THR A 79 -14.15 5.63 0.14
C THR A 79 -14.37 6.46 1.41
N SER A 80 -13.73 7.63 1.52
CA SER A 80 -13.94 8.59 2.60
C SER A 80 -15.38 9.08 2.62
N GLU A 81 -15.94 9.49 1.47
CA GLU A 81 -17.34 9.91 1.37
C GLU A 81 -18.30 8.77 1.75
N LYS A 82 -18.03 7.54 1.30
CA LYS A 82 -18.88 6.37 1.59
C LYS A 82 -18.85 5.96 3.07
N ARG A 83 -17.71 6.11 3.75
CA ARG A 83 -17.45 5.51 5.08
C ARG A 83 -17.22 6.51 6.20
N GLY A 84 -17.19 7.81 5.91
CA GLY A 84 -16.97 8.86 6.89
C GLY A 84 -15.52 8.97 7.38
N HIS A 85 -14.55 8.40 6.65
CA HIS A 85 -13.14 8.49 7.03
C HIS A 85 -12.59 9.90 6.87
N ILE A 86 -12.00 10.46 7.92
CA ILE A 86 -11.05 11.57 7.77
C ILE A 86 -9.81 11.04 7.04
N LEU A 87 -9.32 11.78 6.04
CA LEU A 87 -8.07 11.44 5.35
C LEU A 87 -6.99 12.46 5.71
N VAL A 88 -5.82 11.97 6.11
CA VAL A 88 -4.67 12.79 6.48
C VAL A 88 -3.45 12.29 5.74
N CYS A 89 -2.75 13.15 5.00
CA CYS A 89 -1.51 12.78 4.33
C CYS A 89 -0.42 13.84 4.53
N SER A 90 0.74 13.43 5.05
CA SER A 90 1.82 14.37 5.33
C SER A 90 2.46 14.92 4.05
N ASN A 91 2.81 16.19 4.02
CA ASN A 91 3.60 16.83 2.95
C ASN A 91 5.12 16.81 3.20
N ASN A 92 5.58 16.17 4.29
CA ASN A 92 6.98 16.23 4.72
C ASN A 92 7.65 14.85 4.75
N SER A 93 6.92 13.81 5.17
CA SER A 93 7.35 12.41 5.10
C SER A 93 7.50 11.95 3.66
N ARG A 94 8.59 11.25 3.36
CA ARG A 94 8.99 10.78 2.02
C ARG A 94 9.93 9.59 2.12
N ASN A 95 10.27 8.96 1.01
CA ASN A 95 11.18 7.81 1.01
C ASN A 95 12.51 8.12 1.71
N ALA A 96 12.67 7.53 2.90
CA ALA A 96 13.83 7.58 3.79
C ALA A 96 14.30 8.98 4.23
N PRO A 97 15.07 9.08 5.33
CA PRO A 97 15.31 8.04 6.34
C PRO A 97 14.10 7.82 7.26
N TYR A 98 13.98 6.62 7.85
CA TYR A 98 12.85 6.25 8.70
C TYR A 98 12.77 7.10 9.96
N GLU A 99 13.91 7.39 10.60
CA GLU A 99 13.98 8.16 11.85
C GLU A 99 13.39 9.57 11.67
N ARG A 100 13.65 10.19 10.52
CA ARG A 100 13.04 11.48 10.16
C ARG A 100 11.52 11.33 10.01
N ASN A 101 11.08 10.32 9.28
CA ASN A 101 9.65 10.12 9.02
C ASN A 101 8.87 9.74 10.27
N PHE A 102 9.46 9.02 11.23
CA PHE A 102 8.83 8.72 12.51
C PHE A 102 8.60 9.98 13.34
N LYS A 103 9.56 10.92 13.35
CA LYS A 103 9.37 12.23 14.02
C LYS A 103 8.24 13.03 13.39
N ILE A 104 8.19 13.08 12.05
CA ILE A 104 7.13 13.77 11.29
C ILE A 104 5.77 13.12 11.56
N ALA A 105 5.69 11.79 11.49
CA ALA A 105 4.46 11.05 11.77
C ALA A 105 3.98 11.32 13.19
N ASN A 106 4.87 11.31 14.19
CA ASN A 106 4.52 11.59 15.57
C ASN A 106 4.01 13.02 15.77
N ALA A 107 4.64 14.02 15.15
CA ALA A 107 4.16 15.41 15.20
C ALA A 107 2.77 15.55 14.56
N LEU A 108 2.56 14.91 13.41
CA LEU A 108 1.27 14.87 12.73
C LEU A 108 0.19 14.18 13.58
N PHE A 109 0.50 13.02 14.18
CA PHE A 109 -0.42 12.31 15.08
C PHE A 109 -0.83 13.18 16.26
N ASN A 110 0.15 13.81 16.93
CA ASN A 110 -0.13 14.74 18.03
C ASN A 110 -1.05 15.89 17.60
N HIS A 111 -0.81 16.47 16.42
CA HIS A 111 -1.68 17.51 15.88
C HIS A 111 -3.10 16.97 15.66
N ILE A 112 -3.25 15.82 15.00
CA ILE A 112 -4.57 15.27 14.69
C ILE A 112 -5.34 14.90 15.97
N PHE A 113 -4.72 14.18 16.90
CA PHE A 113 -5.39 13.80 18.15
C PHE A 113 -5.73 14.98 19.07
N THR A 114 -5.07 16.13 18.89
CA THR A 114 -5.39 17.37 19.61
C THR A 114 -6.58 18.14 18.98
N HIS A 115 -6.89 17.90 17.71
CA HIS A 115 -7.88 18.68 16.95
C HIS A 115 -9.11 17.89 16.51
N PHE A 116 -9.05 16.55 16.51
CA PHE A 116 -10.11 15.67 16.06
C PHE A 116 -10.40 14.59 17.11
N SER A 117 -11.68 14.30 17.31
CA SER A 117 -12.14 13.17 18.11
C SER A 117 -12.13 11.91 17.26
N ILE A 118 -11.15 11.04 17.47
CA ILE A 118 -10.90 9.87 16.63
C ILE A 118 -11.51 8.61 17.25
N LYS A 119 -12.11 7.79 16.39
CA LYS A 119 -12.60 6.46 16.73
C LYS A 119 -11.43 5.45 16.66
N GLU A 120 -10.89 5.08 17.81
CA GLU A 120 -9.65 4.28 17.91
C GLU A 120 -9.75 2.92 17.20
N ASP A 121 -10.90 2.25 17.27
CA ASP A 121 -11.16 0.97 16.62
C ASP A 121 -11.44 1.07 15.10
N GLU A 122 -11.26 2.26 14.51
CA GLU A 122 -11.32 2.57 13.08
C GLU A 122 -10.20 3.55 12.66
N MET A 123 -9.03 3.41 13.30
CA MET A 123 -7.79 4.03 12.84
C MET A 123 -7.07 3.13 11.85
N TYR A 124 -6.86 3.63 10.64
CA TYR A 124 -6.14 2.93 9.58
C TYR A 124 -4.90 3.70 9.16
N VAL A 125 -3.91 2.97 8.66
CA VAL A 125 -2.72 3.58 8.05
C VAL A 125 -2.48 2.98 6.67
N SER A 126 -2.08 3.82 5.73
CA SER A 126 -1.79 3.42 4.36
C SER A 126 -0.59 4.17 3.82
N GLY A 127 -0.01 3.65 2.75
CA GLY A 127 0.98 4.36 1.97
C GLY A 127 1.24 3.64 0.67
N PHE A 128 2.02 4.28 -0.20
CA PHE A 128 2.42 3.71 -1.49
C PHE A 128 3.92 3.49 -1.58
N SER A 129 4.35 2.33 -2.08
CA SER A 129 5.75 1.99 -2.26
C SER A 129 6.56 2.16 -0.95
N GLY A 130 7.59 3.01 -0.90
CA GLY A 130 8.28 3.27 0.38
C GLY A 130 7.40 3.91 1.47
N GLY A 131 6.32 4.61 1.09
CA GLY A 131 5.28 5.05 2.02
C GLY A 131 4.46 3.88 2.62
N ALA A 132 4.21 2.82 1.85
CA ALA A 132 3.56 1.60 2.36
C ALA A 132 4.43 0.90 3.40
N ARG A 133 5.74 0.81 3.13
CA ARG A 133 6.73 0.26 4.07
C ARG A 133 6.79 1.08 5.37
N LEU A 134 6.68 2.42 5.27
CA LEU A 134 6.57 3.30 6.44
C LEU A 134 5.26 3.09 7.21
N ALA A 135 4.12 3.01 6.52
CA ALA A 135 2.82 2.74 7.13
C ALA A 135 2.82 1.44 7.93
N ALA A 136 3.34 0.36 7.33
CA ALA A 136 3.45 -0.93 7.98
C ALA A 136 4.42 -0.92 9.18
N ALA A 137 5.54 -0.19 9.08
CA ALA A 137 6.46 0.01 10.19
C ALA A 137 5.79 0.75 11.36
N ILE A 138 5.07 1.84 11.08
CA ILE A 138 4.35 2.60 12.09
C ILE A 138 3.29 1.73 12.78
N ALA A 139 2.50 0.98 12.01
CA ALA A 139 1.51 0.06 12.57
C ALA A 139 2.14 -0.98 13.48
N THR A 140 3.23 -1.60 13.03
CA THR A 140 3.98 -2.60 13.82
C THR A 140 4.50 -2.03 15.13
N LEU A 141 5.14 -0.86 15.08
CA LEU A 141 5.83 -0.26 16.22
C LEU A 141 4.85 0.30 17.27
N THR A 142 3.66 0.71 16.84
CA THR A 142 2.67 1.34 17.73
C THR A 142 1.62 0.36 18.22
N ASP A 143 1.26 -0.64 17.42
CA ASP A 143 0.16 -1.59 17.65
C ASP A 143 -1.16 -0.88 18.01
N GLN A 144 -1.37 0.33 17.47
CA GLN A 144 -2.58 1.15 17.73
C GLN A 144 -3.60 1.13 16.60
N PHE A 145 -3.24 0.62 15.42
CA PHE A 145 -4.08 0.70 14.22
C PHE A 145 -4.99 -0.53 14.10
N ALA A 146 -6.24 -0.31 13.69
CA ALA A 146 -7.17 -1.40 13.36
C ALA A 146 -6.75 -2.13 12.08
N GLY A 147 -6.12 -1.42 11.13
CA GLY A 147 -5.59 -2.05 9.93
C GLY A 147 -4.63 -1.22 9.10
N VAL A 148 -3.93 -1.91 8.20
CA VAL A 148 -2.95 -1.38 7.27
C VAL A 148 -3.40 -1.64 5.84
N ILE A 149 -3.28 -0.63 4.97
CA ILE A 149 -3.48 -0.78 3.52
C ILE A 149 -2.12 -0.51 2.84
N GLY A 150 -1.39 -1.57 2.52
CA GLY A 150 -0.08 -1.49 1.87
C GLY A 150 -0.21 -1.48 0.36
N CYS A 151 -0.01 -0.32 -0.27
CA CYS A 151 -0.13 -0.17 -1.72
C CYS A 151 1.25 -0.34 -2.39
N GLY A 152 1.38 -1.36 -3.23
CA GLY A 152 2.56 -1.58 -4.08
C GLY A 152 3.87 -1.80 -3.33
N ALA A 153 3.85 -2.20 -2.06
CA ALA A 153 5.00 -2.69 -1.28
C ALA A 153 4.56 -3.26 0.08
N GLY A 154 5.38 -4.15 0.63
CA GLY A 154 5.18 -4.80 1.91
C GLY A 154 5.92 -4.08 3.04
N PHE A 155 6.86 -4.77 3.70
CA PHE A 155 7.59 -4.27 4.86
C PHE A 155 8.93 -3.61 4.49
N SER A 156 9.50 -2.85 5.44
CA SER A 156 10.76 -2.12 5.26
C SER A 156 12.01 -3.01 5.12
N GLY A 157 11.92 -4.29 5.50
CA GLY A 157 13.06 -5.20 5.64
C GLY A 157 13.84 -5.04 6.95
N VAL A 158 13.51 -4.05 7.79
CA VAL A 158 14.05 -3.91 9.15
C VAL A 158 13.27 -4.85 10.07
N PRO A 159 13.90 -5.78 10.81
CA PRO A 159 13.18 -6.78 11.61
C PRO A 159 12.15 -6.19 12.57
N GLY A 160 12.46 -5.06 13.24
CA GLY A 160 11.54 -4.39 14.17
C GLY A 160 10.35 -3.67 13.51
N HIS A 161 10.30 -3.58 12.18
CA HIS A 161 9.20 -2.96 11.42
C HIS A 161 8.27 -4.02 10.79
N THR A 162 8.47 -5.29 11.12
CA THR A 162 7.70 -6.42 10.60
C THR A 162 6.84 -6.99 11.73
N PRO A 163 5.55 -7.27 11.51
CA PRO A 163 4.67 -7.80 12.55
C PRO A 163 5.13 -9.18 13.02
N SER A 164 4.97 -9.42 14.32
CA SER A 164 5.25 -10.71 14.97
C SER A 164 4.15 -11.14 15.94
N ILE A 165 3.61 -10.19 16.72
CA ILE A 165 2.57 -10.43 17.73
C ILE A 165 1.36 -9.51 17.58
N GLN A 166 1.47 -8.51 16.70
CA GLN A 166 0.46 -7.48 16.46
C GLN A 166 -0.81 -8.10 15.88
N LYS A 167 -1.96 -7.45 16.10
CA LYS A 167 -3.29 -8.00 15.74
C LYS A 167 -4.08 -7.17 14.73
N TYR A 168 -3.47 -6.11 14.19
CA TYR A 168 -4.09 -5.32 13.13
C TYR A 168 -4.33 -6.18 11.88
N ALA A 169 -5.35 -5.84 11.11
CA ALA A 169 -5.61 -6.48 9.82
C ALA A 169 -4.74 -5.85 8.71
N TYR A 170 -4.27 -6.62 7.73
CA TYR A 170 -3.39 -6.12 6.67
C TYR A 170 -3.96 -6.40 5.27
N VAL A 171 -4.20 -5.36 4.47
CA VAL A 171 -4.57 -5.49 3.06
C VAL A 171 -3.40 -5.04 2.19
N GLY A 172 -2.89 -5.94 1.36
CA GLY A 172 -2.00 -5.58 0.26
C GLY A 172 -2.80 -5.23 -0.99
N LEU A 173 -2.44 -4.14 -1.67
CA LEU A 173 -2.96 -3.79 -3.00
C LEU A 173 -1.80 -3.74 -3.99
N CYS A 174 -1.86 -4.50 -5.08
CA CYS A 174 -0.75 -4.54 -6.03
C CYS A 174 -1.21 -4.78 -7.46
N GLY A 175 -0.65 -4.01 -8.40
CA GLY A 175 -0.78 -4.30 -9.82
C GLY A 175 0.08 -5.51 -10.22
N ASP A 176 -0.39 -6.36 -11.11
CA ASP A 176 0.36 -7.52 -11.59
C ASP A 176 1.61 -7.17 -12.45
N ARG A 177 1.71 -5.91 -12.91
CA ARG A 177 2.90 -5.33 -13.57
C ARG A 177 3.71 -4.44 -12.64
N ASP A 178 3.34 -4.32 -11.37
CA ASP A 178 4.14 -3.61 -10.37
C ASP A 178 5.44 -4.37 -10.10
N MET A 179 6.59 -3.68 -10.09
CA MET A 179 7.88 -4.33 -9.83
C MET A 179 7.98 -4.95 -8.43
N ASN A 180 7.16 -4.51 -7.48
CA ASN A 180 7.03 -5.10 -6.15
C ASN A 180 6.00 -6.25 -6.10
N TYR A 181 5.38 -6.68 -7.21
CA TYR A 181 4.40 -7.77 -7.23
C TYR A 181 4.93 -9.04 -6.52
N LYS A 182 6.17 -9.43 -6.83
CA LYS A 182 6.82 -10.57 -6.19
C LYS A 182 7.05 -10.37 -4.68
N GLU A 183 7.36 -9.14 -4.27
CA GLU A 183 7.45 -8.80 -2.84
C GLU A 183 6.10 -8.98 -2.16
N MET A 184 5.01 -8.53 -2.80
CA MET A 184 3.66 -8.63 -2.27
C MET A 184 3.15 -10.07 -2.17
N VAL A 185 3.45 -10.92 -3.15
CA VAL A 185 3.14 -12.37 -3.07
C VAL A 185 3.85 -13.01 -1.86
N LYS A 186 5.15 -12.75 -1.69
CA LYS A 186 5.89 -13.22 -0.51
C LYS A 186 5.40 -12.62 0.80
N ASN A 187 4.90 -11.39 0.76
CA ASN A 187 4.31 -10.73 1.90
C ASN A 187 3.02 -11.45 2.34
N LYS A 188 2.14 -11.83 1.39
CA LYS A 188 0.96 -12.68 1.66
C LYS A 188 1.38 -14.00 2.31
N GLU A 189 2.36 -14.70 1.75
CA GLU A 189 2.89 -15.96 2.31
C GLU A 189 3.38 -15.78 3.76
N PHE A 190 4.20 -14.75 4.00
CA PHE A 190 4.71 -14.46 5.33
C PHE A 190 3.59 -14.14 6.33
N LEU A 191 2.63 -13.30 5.95
CA LEU A 191 1.53 -12.91 6.84
C LEU A 191 0.62 -14.09 7.18
N SER A 192 0.38 -14.98 6.22
CA SER A 192 -0.34 -16.24 6.43
C SER A 192 0.40 -17.15 7.41
N LEU A 193 1.72 -17.31 7.27
CA LEU A 193 2.55 -18.09 8.20
C LEU A 193 2.55 -17.51 9.62
N MET A 194 2.43 -16.19 9.75
CA MET A 194 2.34 -15.49 11.04
C MET A 194 0.92 -15.47 11.61
N GLU A 195 -0.05 -16.09 10.93
CA GLU A 195 -1.47 -16.08 11.29
C GLU A 195 -2.04 -14.65 11.44
N LEU A 196 -1.43 -13.67 10.78
CA LEU A 196 -1.94 -12.30 10.76
C LEU A 196 -3.11 -12.23 9.77
N LYS A 197 -4.23 -11.68 10.21
CA LYS A 197 -5.40 -11.45 9.36
C LYS A 197 -5.00 -10.57 8.19
N SER A 198 -4.97 -11.17 7.00
CA SER A 198 -4.45 -10.47 5.84
C SER A 198 -5.07 -10.97 4.54
N THR A 199 -5.01 -10.12 3.52
CA THR A 199 -5.36 -10.46 2.15
C THR A 199 -4.47 -9.68 1.19
N LEU A 200 -4.26 -10.23 0.00
CA LEU A 200 -3.66 -9.51 -1.13
C LEU A 200 -4.74 -9.38 -2.20
N ILE A 201 -4.98 -8.16 -2.66
CA ILE A 201 -5.85 -7.87 -3.79
C ILE A 201 -4.95 -7.48 -4.96
N THR A 202 -4.84 -8.39 -5.92
CA THR A 202 -4.14 -8.14 -7.18
C THR A 202 -5.11 -7.59 -8.22
N TYR A 203 -4.63 -6.69 -9.08
CA TYR A 203 -5.38 -6.16 -10.21
C TYR A 203 -4.45 -5.95 -11.41
N ASP A 204 -5.03 -5.79 -12.61
CA ASP A 204 -4.26 -5.38 -13.77
C ASP A 204 -3.79 -3.93 -13.59
N GLY A 205 -2.48 -3.75 -13.40
CA GLY A 205 -1.93 -2.44 -13.12
C GLY A 205 -0.43 -2.43 -12.94
N GLU A 206 0.14 -1.22 -13.02
CA GLU A 206 1.57 -0.95 -12.89
C GLU A 206 1.92 -0.44 -11.48
N HIS A 207 3.15 0.03 -11.27
CA HIS A 207 3.57 0.64 -10.00
C HIS A 207 3.07 2.08 -9.86
N GLN A 208 1.80 2.21 -9.53
CA GLN A 208 1.11 3.47 -9.27
C GLN A 208 0.16 3.34 -8.08
N TRP A 209 -0.33 4.47 -7.57
CA TRP A 209 -1.42 4.44 -6.59
C TRP A 209 -2.58 3.60 -7.12
N PRO A 210 -3.17 2.69 -6.30
CA PRO A 210 -4.28 1.87 -6.74
C PRO A 210 -5.47 2.73 -7.17
N PRO A 211 -6.23 2.28 -8.18
CA PRO A 211 -7.51 2.89 -8.50
C PRO A 211 -8.46 2.92 -7.29
N SER A 212 -9.34 3.92 -7.22
CA SER A 212 -10.25 4.12 -6.08
C SER A 212 -11.12 2.91 -5.77
N GLU A 213 -11.51 2.13 -6.78
CA GLU A 213 -12.28 0.89 -6.59
C GLU A 213 -11.48 -0.18 -5.82
N GLN A 214 -10.16 -0.22 -5.96
CA GLN A 214 -9.32 -1.18 -5.21
C GLN A 214 -9.13 -0.72 -3.76
N ILE A 215 -9.05 0.59 -3.53
CA ILE A 215 -9.09 1.16 -2.18
C ILE A 215 -10.42 0.80 -1.50
N GLU A 216 -11.54 0.97 -2.19
CA GLU A 216 -12.86 0.63 -1.67
C GLU A 216 -12.95 -0.86 -1.28
N ARG A 217 -12.46 -1.76 -2.15
CA ARG A 217 -12.37 -3.20 -1.85
C ARG A 217 -11.55 -3.49 -0.59
N ALA A 218 -10.43 -2.79 -0.38
CA ALA A 218 -9.63 -2.95 0.83
C ALA A 218 -10.43 -2.58 2.10
N PHE A 219 -11.20 -1.50 2.06
CA PHE A 219 -12.03 -1.09 3.19
C PHE A 219 -13.27 -1.96 3.38
N ASP A 220 -13.85 -2.50 2.30
CA ASP A 220 -14.89 -3.52 2.37
C ASP A 220 -14.38 -4.75 3.12
N TRP A 221 -13.18 -5.22 2.79
CA TRP A 221 -12.54 -6.33 3.49
C TRP A 221 -12.22 -6.01 4.96
N LEU A 222 -11.59 -4.87 5.25
CA LEU A 222 -11.28 -4.45 6.63
C LEU A 222 -12.54 -4.37 7.51
N TYR A 223 -13.63 -3.86 6.94
CA TYR A 223 -14.92 -3.83 7.60
C TYR A 223 -15.43 -5.25 7.90
N LEU A 224 -15.41 -6.17 6.93
CA LEU A 224 -15.80 -7.57 7.15
C LEU A 224 -15.01 -8.21 8.30
N GLN A 225 -13.69 -8.06 8.33
CA GLN A 225 -12.84 -8.58 9.41
C GLN A 225 -13.22 -8.02 10.78
N LYS A 226 -13.55 -6.74 10.84
CA LYS A 226 -14.04 -6.10 12.06
C LYS A 226 -15.40 -6.67 12.49
N VAL A 227 -16.35 -6.85 11.58
CA VAL A 227 -17.69 -7.30 11.99
C VAL A 227 -17.72 -8.79 12.34
N ILE A 228 -16.93 -9.63 11.66
CA ILE A 228 -16.78 -11.06 11.97
C ILE A 228 -16.27 -11.29 13.39
N THR A 229 -15.41 -10.40 13.89
CA THR A 229 -14.76 -10.56 15.19
C THR A 229 -15.54 -9.97 16.36
N THR A 230 -16.42 -9.01 16.11
CA THR A 230 -17.03 -8.19 17.17
C THR A 230 -18.46 -8.58 17.52
N ARG A 231 -19.19 -9.31 16.67
CA ARG A 231 -20.58 -9.72 16.91
C ARG A 231 -20.90 -11.06 16.25
N PRO A 232 -21.90 -11.83 16.75
CA PRO A 232 -22.53 -12.85 15.93
C PRO A 232 -23.23 -12.15 14.77
N LEU A 233 -22.56 -12.05 13.62
CA LEU A 233 -23.10 -11.48 12.41
C LEU A 233 -24.38 -12.23 12.02
N THR A 234 -25.48 -11.49 11.87
CA THR A 234 -26.62 -12.02 11.11
C THR A 234 -26.22 -12.05 9.64
N LYS A 235 -26.54 -13.14 8.92
CA LYS A 235 -26.31 -13.33 7.47
C LYS A 235 -26.74 -12.14 6.59
N VAL A 236 -27.62 -11.28 7.08
CA VAL A 236 -28.12 -10.07 6.39
C VAL A 236 -27.03 -9.00 6.23
N ALA A 237 -26.16 -8.81 7.22
CA ALA A 237 -25.20 -7.70 7.24
C ALA A 237 -24.03 -7.87 6.24
N VAL A 238 -23.69 -9.11 5.87
CA VAL A 238 -22.61 -9.41 4.92
C VAL A 238 -23.07 -9.45 3.46
N ARG A 239 -24.38 -9.49 3.21
CA ARG A 239 -24.95 -9.68 1.87
C ARG A 239 -24.54 -8.60 0.86
N PRO A 240 -24.50 -7.29 1.19
CA PRO A 240 -24.08 -6.28 0.22
C PRO A 240 -22.63 -6.45 -0.25
N TYR A 241 -21.73 -6.87 0.66
CA TYR A 241 -20.33 -7.14 0.35
C TYR A 241 -20.18 -8.38 -0.52
N TYR A 242 -20.90 -9.47 -0.16
CA TYR A 242 -20.93 -10.67 -0.98
C TYR A 242 -21.43 -10.39 -2.41
N GLN A 243 -22.46 -9.55 -2.56
CA GLN A 243 -22.96 -9.15 -3.88
C GLN A 243 -21.95 -8.29 -4.67
N ALA A 244 -21.16 -7.46 -4.00
CA ALA A 244 -20.09 -6.72 -4.66
C ALA A 244 -18.99 -7.67 -5.16
N ASP A 245 -18.60 -8.65 -4.35
CA ASP A 245 -17.64 -9.68 -4.73
C ASP A 245 -18.14 -10.58 -5.87
N VAL A 246 -19.43 -10.94 -5.87
CA VAL A 246 -20.04 -11.69 -6.99
C VAL A 246 -19.93 -10.91 -8.29
N LYS A 247 -20.16 -9.60 -8.31
CA LYS A 247 -20.02 -8.78 -9.53
C LYS A 247 -18.58 -8.78 -10.04
N ILE A 248 -17.60 -8.72 -9.14
CA ILE A 248 -16.18 -8.81 -9.51
C ILE A 248 -15.87 -10.18 -10.09
N LEU A 249 -16.36 -11.25 -9.46
CA LEU A 249 -16.21 -12.62 -9.92
C LEU A 249 -16.85 -12.82 -11.30
N GLU A 250 -18.05 -12.30 -11.53
CA GLU A 250 -18.74 -12.32 -12.82
C GLU A 250 -17.91 -11.61 -13.89
N ALA A 251 -17.40 -10.40 -13.61
CA ALA A 251 -16.54 -9.67 -14.54
C ALA A 251 -15.25 -10.45 -14.89
N LEU A 252 -14.58 -11.03 -13.88
CA LEU A 252 -13.38 -11.85 -14.08
C LEU A 252 -13.67 -13.16 -14.82
N SER A 253 -14.87 -13.74 -14.65
CA SER A 253 -15.27 -14.98 -15.31
C SER A 253 -15.37 -14.83 -16.84
N GLN A 254 -15.72 -13.64 -17.31
CA GLN A 254 -15.78 -13.27 -18.73
C GLN A 254 -14.37 -12.99 -19.32
N GLY A 255 -13.37 -12.77 -18.47
CA GLY A 255 -12.00 -12.50 -18.87
C GLY A 255 -11.15 -13.76 -19.07
N GLU A 256 -9.98 -13.58 -19.67
CA GLU A 256 -9.00 -14.64 -19.88
C GLU A 256 -8.10 -14.88 -18.67
N ASN A 257 -7.99 -13.91 -17.74
CA ASN A 257 -7.13 -13.99 -16.58
C ASN A 257 -7.74 -14.91 -15.49
N LYS A 258 -7.40 -16.20 -15.55
CA LYS A 258 -7.89 -17.21 -14.61
C LYS A 258 -7.16 -17.16 -13.27
N LEU A 259 -6.00 -16.50 -13.18
CA LEU A 259 -5.26 -16.28 -11.94
C LEU A 259 -5.98 -15.30 -11.01
N LEU A 260 -6.38 -14.14 -11.50
CA LEU A 260 -7.18 -13.18 -10.73
C LEU A 260 -8.56 -13.74 -10.37
N LEU A 261 -9.16 -14.52 -11.26
CA LEU A 261 -10.40 -15.23 -10.97
C LEU A 261 -10.22 -16.23 -9.81
N ALA A 262 -9.14 -17.02 -9.82
CA ALA A 262 -8.83 -17.95 -8.75
C ALA A 262 -8.58 -17.24 -7.40
N GLU A 263 -7.86 -16.11 -7.41
CA GLU A 263 -7.66 -15.27 -6.22
C GLU A 263 -8.99 -14.74 -5.66
N GLN A 264 -9.92 -14.31 -6.53
CA GLN A 264 -11.24 -13.86 -6.08
C GLN A 264 -12.07 -14.98 -5.46
N TYR A 265 -12.03 -16.20 -6.02
CA TYR A 265 -12.67 -17.37 -5.41
C TYR A 265 -12.06 -17.70 -4.03
N GLU A 266 -10.73 -17.74 -3.93
CA GLU A 266 -10.01 -17.98 -2.65
C GLU A 266 -10.49 -17.00 -1.58
N ARG A 267 -10.44 -15.70 -1.88
CA ARG A 267 -10.86 -14.62 -0.97
C ARG A 267 -12.32 -14.75 -0.54
N MET A 268 -13.25 -14.98 -1.48
CA MET A 268 -14.67 -15.15 -1.13
C MET A 268 -14.91 -16.38 -0.27
N LEU A 269 -14.20 -17.48 -0.52
CA LEU A 269 -14.32 -18.69 0.30
C LEU A 269 -13.81 -18.46 1.73
N GLU A 270 -12.76 -17.67 1.91
CA GLU A 270 -12.24 -17.29 3.22
C GLU A 270 -13.14 -16.28 3.94
N ASP A 271 -13.53 -15.20 3.28
CA ASP A 271 -14.25 -14.07 3.90
C ASP A 271 -15.68 -14.44 4.35
N TYR A 272 -16.32 -15.38 3.66
CA TYR A 272 -17.71 -15.77 3.91
C TYR A 272 -17.85 -17.15 4.57
N ALA A 273 -16.73 -17.82 4.90
CA ALA A 273 -16.72 -19.12 5.57
C ALA A 273 -17.56 -19.08 6.86
N GLY A 274 -18.49 -20.03 7.00
CA GLY A 274 -19.39 -20.13 8.16
C GLY A 274 -20.49 -19.05 8.22
N LEU A 275 -20.50 -18.07 7.31
CA LEU A 275 -21.52 -17.02 7.24
C LEU A 275 -22.58 -17.33 6.18
N LEU A 276 -22.16 -17.83 5.02
CA LEU A 276 -23.00 -18.12 3.87
C LEU A 276 -22.79 -19.58 3.40
N PRO A 277 -23.76 -20.20 2.70
CA PRO A 277 -23.53 -21.46 2.00
C PRO A 277 -22.65 -21.21 0.77
N LEU A 278 -21.51 -21.91 0.68
CA LEU A 278 -20.47 -21.67 -0.33
C LEU A 278 -20.21 -22.89 -1.23
N ASP A 279 -20.97 -23.98 -1.09
CA ASP A 279 -20.72 -25.26 -1.80
C ASP A 279 -20.62 -25.10 -3.32
N SER A 280 -21.44 -24.21 -3.89
CA SER A 280 -21.39 -23.89 -5.33
C SER A 280 -20.10 -23.17 -5.72
N LEU A 281 -19.63 -22.23 -4.89
CA LEU A 281 -18.36 -21.52 -5.15
C LEU A 281 -17.17 -22.48 -5.03
N GLU A 282 -17.17 -23.36 -4.04
CA GLU A 282 -16.12 -24.38 -3.88
C GLU A 282 -16.03 -25.32 -5.08
N THR A 283 -17.20 -25.73 -5.61
CA THR A 283 -17.27 -26.61 -6.78
C THR A 283 -16.66 -25.93 -8.00
N VAL A 284 -17.09 -24.70 -8.31
CA VAL A 284 -16.59 -23.95 -9.48
C VAL A 284 -15.11 -23.60 -9.31
N GLN A 285 -14.65 -23.27 -8.10
CA GLN A 285 -13.23 -23.05 -7.84
C GLN A 285 -12.41 -24.32 -8.13
N LYS A 286 -12.84 -25.49 -7.65
CA LYS A 286 -12.15 -26.76 -7.92
C LYS A 286 -12.04 -27.05 -9.42
N GLU A 287 -13.13 -26.83 -10.17
CA GLU A 287 -13.13 -26.94 -11.64
C GLU A 287 -12.13 -25.97 -12.28
N LEU A 288 -12.17 -24.69 -11.89
CA LEU A 288 -11.25 -23.66 -12.36
C LEU A 288 -9.79 -24.04 -12.11
N LEU A 289 -9.44 -24.41 -10.88
CA LEU A 289 -8.08 -24.78 -10.49
C LEU A 289 -7.58 -26.02 -11.26
N SER A 290 -8.48 -26.94 -11.58
CA SER A 290 -8.18 -28.14 -12.34
C SER A 290 -8.03 -27.90 -13.85
N SER A 291 -8.55 -26.77 -14.35
CA SER A 291 -8.62 -26.47 -15.78
C SER A 291 -7.23 -26.34 -16.43
N PRO A 292 -7.05 -26.80 -17.68
CA PRO A 292 -5.78 -26.66 -18.39
C PRO A 292 -5.31 -25.21 -18.55
N VAL A 293 -6.26 -24.27 -18.75
CA VAL A 293 -5.96 -22.84 -18.92
C VAL A 293 -5.36 -22.25 -17.65
N HIS A 294 -6.01 -22.48 -16.50
CA HIS A 294 -5.50 -22.01 -15.20
C HIS A 294 -4.12 -22.61 -14.90
N LYS A 295 -3.97 -23.94 -15.05
CA LYS A 295 -2.69 -24.63 -14.81
C LYS A 295 -1.56 -24.09 -15.69
N LYS A 296 -1.85 -23.79 -16.96
CA LYS A 296 -0.88 -23.18 -17.89
C LYS A 296 -0.49 -21.77 -17.44
N GLN A 297 -1.46 -20.92 -17.07
CA GLN A 297 -1.20 -19.57 -16.59
C GLN A 297 -0.39 -19.59 -15.28
N LEU A 298 -0.73 -20.48 -14.35
CA LEU A 298 -0.01 -20.63 -13.09
C LEU A 298 1.45 -21.06 -13.31
N ALA A 299 1.67 -22.09 -14.13
CA ALA A 299 3.02 -22.54 -14.48
C ALA A 299 3.83 -21.43 -15.20
N SER A 300 3.17 -20.64 -16.04
CA SER A 300 3.80 -19.49 -16.70
C SER A 300 4.19 -18.40 -15.70
N LEU A 301 3.30 -18.01 -14.79
CA LEU A 301 3.58 -17.05 -13.73
C LEU A 301 4.77 -17.51 -12.87
N GLU A 302 4.78 -18.76 -12.43
CA GLU A 302 5.88 -19.33 -11.64
C GLU A 302 7.22 -19.27 -12.40
N GLY A 303 7.22 -19.67 -13.68
CA GLY A 303 8.39 -19.59 -14.56
C GLY A 303 8.87 -18.15 -14.77
N ALA A 304 7.94 -17.22 -14.92
CA ALA A 304 8.21 -15.79 -15.05
C ALA A 304 8.86 -15.24 -13.77
N LEU A 305 8.28 -15.50 -12.59
CA LEU A 305 8.82 -15.05 -11.29
C LEU A 305 10.21 -15.64 -10.96
N GLN A 306 10.50 -16.85 -11.43
CA GLN A 306 11.83 -17.46 -11.33
C GLN A 306 12.84 -16.79 -12.26
N THR A 307 12.44 -16.54 -13.51
CA THR A 307 13.26 -15.86 -14.52
C THR A 307 13.56 -14.43 -14.10
N GLU A 308 12.55 -13.71 -13.61
CA GLU A 308 12.65 -12.37 -13.03
C GLU A 308 13.73 -12.30 -11.94
N ARG A 309 13.74 -13.27 -11.02
CA ARG A 309 14.76 -13.36 -9.95
C ARG A 309 16.19 -13.36 -10.52
N LYS A 310 16.40 -14.17 -11.57
CA LYS A 310 17.72 -14.36 -12.19
C LYS A 310 18.15 -13.10 -12.94
N LEU A 311 17.22 -12.50 -13.69
CA LEU A 311 17.46 -11.26 -14.44
C LEU A 311 17.78 -10.09 -13.49
N ILE A 312 16.94 -9.84 -12.49
CA ILE A 312 17.16 -8.79 -11.50
C ILE A 312 18.49 -8.97 -10.77
N GLY A 313 18.81 -10.19 -10.31
CA GLY A 313 20.09 -10.44 -9.62
C GLY A 313 21.32 -10.08 -10.46
N LYS A 314 21.29 -10.39 -11.76
CA LYS A 314 22.36 -10.02 -12.71
C LYS A 314 22.38 -8.52 -12.98
N LEU A 315 21.25 -7.96 -13.40
CA LEU A 315 21.17 -6.58 -13.91
C LEU A 315 21.35 -5.56 -12.79
N VAL A 316 20.75 -5.77 -11.61
CA VAL A 316 20.91 -4.87 -10.47
C VAL A 316 22.35 -4.83 -9.97
N LYS A 317 23.03 -5.98 -9.91
CA LYS A 317 24.44 -6.04 -9.53
C LYS A 317 25.31 -5.22 -10.49
N GLN A 318 25.06 -5.34 -11.80
CA GLN A 318 25.80 -4.55 -12.79
C GLN A 318 25.46 -3.06 -12.67
N LEU A 319 24.18 -2.70 -12.53
CA LEU A 319 23.74 -1.31 -12.37
C LEU A 319 24.40 -0.66 -11.16
N GLN A 320 24.47 -1.35 -10.03
CA GLN A 320 25.17 -0.85 -8.85
C GLN A 320 26.66 -0.59 -9.14
N THR A 321 27.34 -1.56 -9.75
CA THR A 321 28.77 -1.45 -10.09
C THR A 321 29.05 -0.24 -10.99
N ASP A 322 28.18 -0.02 -11.98
CA ASP A 322 28.28 1.09 -12.94
C ASP A 322 28.01 2.45 -12.29
N LEU A 323 27.02 2.52 -11.39
CA LEU A 323 26.71 3.75 -10.64
C LEU A 323 27.85 4.15 -9.68
N GLU A 324 28.59 3.16 -9.16
CA GLU A 324 29.79 3.39 -8.34
C GLU A 324 31.01 3.78 -9.18
N ASN A 325 31.06 3.41 -10.47
CA ASN A 325 32.19 3.61 -11.37
C ASN A 325 31.77 4.20 -12.73
N PRO A 326 31.32 5.46 -12.79
CA PRO A 326 30.69 6.04 -13.97
C PRO A 326 31.59 6.09 -15.22
N ASN A 327 32.91 6.09 -15.04
CA ASN A 327 33.89 6.13 -16.14
C ASN A 327 34.19 4.75 -16.77
N LYS A 328 33.60 3.65 -16.26
CA LYS A 328 33.84 2.27 -16.73
C LYS A 328 32.59 1.60 -17.30
N VAL A 329 31.50 2.34 -17.46
CA VAL A 329 30.21 1.79 -17.88
C VAL A 329 30.28 1.27 -19.31
N ASN A 330 29.81 0.04 -19.51
CA ASN A 330 29.69 -0.56 -20.83
C ASN A 330 28.25 -0.42 -21.37
N PHE A 331 27.96 0.70 -22.02
CA PHE A 331 26.62 0.95 -22.58
C PHE A 331 26.25 -0.05 -23.70
N GLY A 332 27.21 -0.52 -24.50
CA GLY A 332 26.94 -1.54 -25.51
C GLY A 332 26.51 -2.89 -24.92
N TRP A 333 26.91 -3.21 -23.69
CA TRP A 333 26.37 -4.35 -22.94
C TRP A 333 24.92 -4.08 -22.50
N TRP A 334 24.64 -2.90 -21.95
CA TRP A 334 23.31 -2.53 -21.50
C TRP A 334 22.28 -2.47 -22.63
N GLU A 335 22.63 -1.89 -23.77
CA GLU A 335 21.79 -1.87 -24.97
C GLU A 335 21.43 -3.29 -25.42
N LYS A 336 22.39 -4.22 -25.38
CA LYS A 336 22.16 -5.63 -25.71
C LYS A 336 21.24 -6.31 -24.70
N GLU A 337 21.40 -6.07 -23.40
CA GLU A 337 20.54 -6.65 -22.37
C GLU A 337 19.11 -6.10 -22.45
N VAL A 338 18.94 -4.80 -22.67
CA VAL A 338 17.61 -4.19 -22.86
C VAL A 338 16.96 -4.69 -24.15
N ALA A 339 17.71 -4.81 -25.25
CA ALA A 339 17.20 -5.41 -26.50
C ALA A 339 16.80 -6.88 -26.31
N LYS A 340 17.54 -7.63 -25.49
CA LYS A 340 17.20 -9.01 -25.12
C LYS A 340 15.90 -9.06 -24.32
N LEU A 341 15.71 -8.19 -23.33
CA LEU A 341 14.45 -8.09 -22.57
C LEU A 341 13.27 -7.79 -23.50
N THR A 342 13.42 -6.83 -24.42
CA THR A 342 12.38 -6.51 -25.41
C THR A 342 12.03 -7.71 -26.28
N ARG A 343 13.01 -8.52 -26.69
CA ARG A 343 12.76 -9.77 -27.44
C ARG A 343 12.02 -10.81 -26.61
N ILE A 344 12.43 -11.00 -25.34
CA ILE A 344 11.75 -11.92 -24.41
C ILE A 344 10.27 -11.52 -24.24
N ALA A 345 9.97 -10.23 -24.10
CA ALA A 345 8.59 -9.76 -24.01
C ALA A 345 7.82 -10.04 -25.32
N LYS A 346 8.43 -9.73 -26.47
CA LYS A 346 7.79 -9.91 -27.79
C LYS A 346 7.42 -11.37 -28.08
N ASP A 347 8.32 -12.30 -27.74
CA ASP A 347 8.17 -13.72 -28.07
C ASP A 347 7.48 -14.51 -26.94
N GLY A 348 7.25 -13.87 -25.78
CA GLY A 348 6.69 -14.47 -24.58
C GLY A 348 5.17 -14.35 -24.48
N ASP A 349 4.60 -15.15 -23.57
CA ASP A 349 3.20 -15.04 -23.17
C ASP A 349 2.95 -13.83 -22.23
N GLU A 350 1.71 -13.66 -21.81
CA GLU A 350 1.27 -12.52 -21.00
C GLU A 350 2.10 -12.37 -19.71
N GLU A 351 2.33 -13.46 -18.96
CA GLU A 351 3.11 -13.40 -17.72
C GLU A 351 4.60 -13.10 -17.98
N THR A 352 5.14 -13.55 -19.10
CA THR A 352 6.49 -13.17 -19.55
C THR A 352 6.56 -11.66 -19.89
N GLN A 353 5.53 -11.11 -20.54
CA GLN A 353 5.46 -9.68 -20.85
C GLN A 353 5.38 -8.83 -19.58
N LYS A 354 4.51 -9.21 -18.63
CA LYS A 354 4.40 -8.56 -17.31
C LYS A 354 5.73 -8.61 -16.57
N MET A 355 6.40 -9.77 -16.57
CA MET A 355 7.73 -9.92 -15.96
C MET A 355 8.76 -8.98 -16.55
N VAL A 356 8.85 -8.87 -17.88
CA VAL A 356 9.80 -7.94 -18.51
C VAL A 356 9.48 -6.50 -18.14
N PHE A 357 8.20 -6.13 -18.07
CA PHE A 357 7.79 -4.81 -17.60
C PHE A 357 8.30 -4.55 -16.17
N ARG A 358 8.03 -5.48 -15.23
CA ARG A 358 8.51 -5.41 -13.84
C ARG A 358 10.03 -5.26 -13.76
N VAL A 359 10.78 -6.05 -14.54
CA VAL A 359 12.25 -5.99 -14.58
C VAL A 359 12.75 -4.61 -15.03
N LYS A 360 12.22 -4.09 -16.14
CA LYS A 360 12.63 -2.78 -16.66
C LYS A 360 12.26 -1.66 -15.68
N PHE A 361 11.09 -1.74 -15.07
CA PHE A 361 10.62 -0.74 -14.12
C PHE A 361 11.43 -0.76 -12.81
N ASP A 362 11.81 -1.93 -12.28
CA ASP A 362 12.72 -2.04 -11.13
C ASP A 362 14.06 -1.35 -11.40
N LEU A 363 14.66 -1.59 -12.57
CA LEU A 363 15.90 -0.93 -12.97
C LEU A 363 15.74 0.60 -13.07
N PHE A 364 14.64 1.06 -13.66
CA PHE A 364 14.29 2.48 -13.70
C PHE A 364 14.17 3.08 -12.29
N VAL A 365 13.41 2.45 -11.38
CA VAL A 365 13.21 2.95 -10.01
C VAL A 365 14.53 3.00 -9.24
N ARG A 366 15.40 2.01 -9.40
CA ARG A 366 16.73 1.99 -8.76
C ARG A 366 17.66 3.07 -9.29
N ALA A 367 17.62 3.36 -10.59
CA ALA A 367 18.34 4.49 -11.15
C ALA A 367 17.75 5.80 -10.63
N TYR A 368 16.43 5.95 -10.69
CA TYR A 368 15.71 7.14 -10.24
C TYR A 368 15.92 7.45 -8.76
N SER A 369 15.97 6.43 -7.90
CA SER A 369 16.19 6.61 -6.46
C SER A 369 17.52 7.26 -6.13
N ARG A 370 18.53 7.19 -7.04
CA ARG A 370 19.81 7.91 -6.89
C ARG A 370 19.67 9.42 -6.88
N LYS A 371 18.55 9.96 -7.36
CA LYS A 371 18.22 11.39 -7.25
C LYS A 371 17.78 11.82 -5.85
N ASN A 372 17.57 10.88 -4.93
CA ASN A 372 17.21 11.21 -3.55
C ASN A 372 18.44 11.69 -2.77
N ALA A 373 18.53 13.01 -2.58
CA ALA A 373 19.63 13.66 -1.86
C ALA A 373 19.71 13.28 -0.36
N PHE A 374 18.64 12.74 0.24
CA PHE A 374 18.69 12.23 1.62
C PHE A 374 19.44 10.90 1.75
N LEU A 375 19.58 10.16 0.64
CA LEU A 375 20.18 8.83 0.62
C LEU A 375 21.51 8.79 -0.13
N HIS A 376 21.68 9.68 -1.11
CA HIS A 376 22.80 9.62 -2.03
C HIS A 376 23.40 11.01 -2.22
N GLN A 377 24.73 11.08 -2.16
CA GLN A 377 25.51 12.21 -2.65
C GLN A 377 26.03 11.83 -4.02
N THR A 378 25.47 12.44 -5.07
CA THR A 378 25.85 12.17 -6.47
C THR A 378 26.67 13.33 -7.01
N ASN A 379 27.84 13.04 -7.58
CA ASN A 379 28.60 14.01 -8.36
C ASN A 379 27.97 14.21 -9.76
N GLN A 380 28.51 15.16 -10.53
CA GLN A 380 27.98 15.50 -11.85
C GLN A 380 28.01 14.31 -12.85
N GLU A 381 29.08 13.52 -12.84
CA GLU A 381 29.23 12.33 -13.71
C GLU A 381 28.18 11.27 -13.37
N GLN A 382 27.98 11.00 -12.08
CA GLN A 382 26.97 10.06 -11.59
C GLN A 382 25.55 10.53 -11.91
N ALA A 383 25.27 11.83 -11.78
CA ALA A 383 23.96 12.39 -12.13
C ALA A 383 23.65 12.21 -13.62
N ALA A 384 24.62 12.50 -14.51
CA ALA A 384 24.47 12.28 -15.94
C ALA A 384 24.26 10.80 -16.29
N LEU A 385 24.98 9.89 -15.61
CA LEU A 385 24.80 8.45 -15.76
C LEU A 385 23.41 7.98 -15.34
N VAL A 386 22.88 8.50 -14.22
CA VAL A 386 21.52 8.21 -13.74
C VAL A 386 20.48 8.61 -14.79
N ASP A 387 20.60 9.79 -15.39
CA ASP A 387 19.68 10.26 -16.43
C ASP A 387 19.74 9.39 -17.70
N HIS A 388 20.93 8.92 -18.06
CA HIS A 388 21.11 7.97 -19.16
C HIS A 388 20.38 6.66 -18.87
N PHE A 389 20.61 6.05 -17.70
CA PHE A 389 19.95 4.79 -17.33
C PHE A 389 18.44 4.90 -17.25
N ILE A 390 17.91 6.00 -16.70
CA ILE A 390 16.47 6.28 -16.67
C ILE A 390 15.90 6.23 -18.10
N THR A 391 16.55 6.92 -19.04
CA THR A 391 16.12 6.97 -20.44
C THR A 391 16.23 5.61 -21.12
N LEU A 392 17.26 4.83 -20.80
CA LEU A 392 17.48 3.52 -21.38
C LEU A 392 16.44 2.48 -20.92
N PHE A 393 16.11 2.46 -19.64
CA PHE A 393 15.17 1.47 -19.07
C PHE A 393 13.71 1.83 -19.32
N TYR A 394 13.39 3.13 -19.28
CA TYR A 394 12.04 3.63 -19.42
C TYR A 394 12.04 4.93 -20.25
N PRO A 395 12.27 4.84 -21.58
CA PRO A 395 12.27 6.00 -22.44
C PRO A 395 10.88 6.63 -22.37
N LYS A 396 10.81 7.95 -22.15
CA LYS A 396 9.55 8.69 -22.35
C LYS A 396 9.07 8.38 -23.77
N SER A 397 7.86 7.84 -23.90
CA SER A 397 7.22 7.77 -25.21
C SER A 397 7.23 9.18 -25.81
N LYS A 398 7.82 9.32 -26.99
CA LYS A 398 7.79 10.58 -27.74
C LYS A 398 6.37 10.94 -28.14
#